data_AF-A0A428TEN0-F1
#
_entry.id   AF-A0A428TEN0-F1
#
_cell.length_a   1.000
_cell.length_b   1.000
_cell.length_c   1.000
_cell.angle_alpha   90.00
_cell.angle_beta   90.00
_cell.angle_gamma   90.00
#
_symmetry.space_group_name_H-M   'P 1'
#
loop_
_entity.id
_entity.type
_entity.pdbx_description
1 polymer ?
#
loop_
_entity_poly.entity_id
_entity_poly.type
_entity_poly.pdbx_seq_one_letter_code
_entity_poly.pdbx_strand_id
1 'polypeptide(L)'
;MPPSSVNIDHQSLVLANCQSFHGSPDAEYEINSRLDTSNQWHIFVLKTDKGKRTKILSGTATHLSRAMEILHENSARLVDQHVTCHGYDLAPTTTVKSRAGLRGGE
;
A
#
# COMPACT_ATOMS: atom_id res chain seq x y z
N MET A 1 1.42 32.73 8.46
CA MET A 1 0.31 31.76 8.34
C MET A 1 0.85 30.40 8.72
N PRO A 2 0.20 29.62 9.60
CA PRO A 2 0.57 28.23 9.78
C PRO A 2 0.33 27.48 8.44
N PRO A 3 1.15 26.50 8.08
CA PRO A 3 0.90 25.71 6.89
C PRO A 3 -0.48 25.07 7.02
N SER A 4 -1.29 25.20 5.97
CA SER A 4 -2.55 24.47 5.82
C SER A 4 -2.25 22.99 6.13
N SER A 5 -2.95 22.44 7.13
CA SER A 5 -2.86 21.03 7.49
C SER A 5 -2.90 20.19 6.22
N VAL A 6 -1.79 19.54 5.88
CA VAL A 6 -1.71 18.65 4.72
C VAL A 6 -2.79 17.59 4.93
N ASN A 7 -3.84 17.64 4.11
CA ASN A 7 -4.87 16.61 4.10
C ASN A 7 -4.25 15.38 3.43
N ILE A 8 -3.61 14.53 4.25
CA ILE A 8 -3.00 13.30 3.77
C ILE A 8 -4.13 12.32 3.46
N ASP A 9 -4.24 11.94 2.20
CA ASP A 9 -5.17 10.90 1.76
C ASP A 9 -4.66 9.51 2.19
N HIS A 10 -4.86 9.20 3.47
CA HIS A 10 -4.49 7.92 4.05
C HIS A 10 -5.19 6.74 3.36
N GLN A 11 -6.36 6.95 2.75
CA GLN A 11 -7.12 5.89 2.09
C GLN A 11 -6.41 5.42 0.84
N SER A 12 -6.01 6.35 -0.02
CA SER A 12 -5.23 6.01 -1.21
C SER A 12 -3.88 5.36 -0.85
N LEU A 13 -3.21 5.85 0.19
CA LEU A 13 -1.94 5.27 0.66
C LEU A 13 -2.10 3.83 1.17
N VAL A 14 -3.14 3.56 1.97
CA VAL A 14 -3.44 2.20 2.45
C VAL A 14 -3.71 1.25 1.29
N LEU A 15 -4.53 1.66 0.33
CA LEU A 15 -4.87 0.81 -0.82
C LEU A 15 -3.64 0.52 -1.70
N ALA A 16 -2.81 1.53 -1.97
CA ALA A 16 -1.56 1.35 -2.71
C ALA A 16 -0.60 0.39 -2.01
N ASN A 17 -0.46 0.51 -0.69
CA ASN A 17 0.33 -0.43 0.11
C ASN A 17 -0.25 -1.84 0.05
N CYS A 18 -1.56 -2.01 0.20
CA CYS A 18 -2.19 -3.34 0.11
C CYS A 18 -2.00 -4.00 -1.25
N GLN A 19 -2.07 -3.24 -2.34
CA GLN A 19 -1.81 -3.75 -3.68
C GLN A 19 -0.37 -4.23 -3.86
N SER A 20 0.61 -3.52 -3.28
CA SER A 20 2.03 -3.85 -3.47
C SER A 20 2.45 -5.17 -2.83
N PHE A 21 1.92 -5.55 -1.66
CA PHE A 21 2.32 -6.80 -0.99
C PHE A 21 1.39 -8.00 -1.22
N HIS A 22 0.12 -7.80 -1.61
CA HIS A 22 -0.80 -8.93 -1.85
C HIS A 22 -0.79 -9.47 -3.28
N GLY A 23 -0.17 -8.75 -4.23
CA GLY A 23 0.31 -9.28 -5.52
C GLY A 23 -0.76 -9.86 -6.47
N SER A 24 -2.05 -9.73 -6.16
CA SER A 24 -3.14 -10.20 -7.02
C SER A 24 -3.68 -9.01 -7.79
N PRO A 25 -3.33 -8.85 -9.08
CA PRO A 25 -3.73 -7.70 -9.89
C PRO A 25 -5.25 -7.67 -10.13
N ASP A 26 -5.90 -8.83 -10.08
CA ASP A 26 -7.35 -8.98 -10.25
C ASP A 26 -8.12 -8.86 -8.93
N ALA A 27 -7.42 -8.67 -7.80
CA ALA A 27 -8.09 -8.51 -6.52
C ALA A 27 -8.61 -7.09 -6.34
N GLU A 28 -9.85 -7.00 -5.87
CA GLU A 28 -10.45 -5.73 -5.46
C GLU A 28 -10.14 -5.46 -3.99
N TYR A 29 -9.83 -4.21 -3.66
CA TYR A 29 -9.55 -3.78 -2.30
C TYR A 29 -10.52 -2.68 -1.89
N GLU A 30 -11.19 -2.85 -0.76
CA GLU A 30 -12.14 -1.90 -0.21
C GLU A 30 -11.80 -1.59 1.25
N ILE A 31 -11.95 -0.33 1.66
CA ILE A 31 -11.84 0.07 3.07
C ILE A 31 -13.24 0.23 3.63
N ASN A 32 -13.54 -0.49 4.71
CA ASN A 32 -14.80 -0.39 5.42
C ASN A 32 -14.56 0.03 6.86
N SER A 33 -15.48 0.82 7.40
CA SER A 33 -15.48 1.25 8.79
C SER A 33 -16.75 0.80 9.51
N ARG A 34 -16.64 0.45 10.78
CA ARG A 34 -17.79 0.25 11.69
C ARG A 34 -17.49 0.83 13.06
N LEU A 35 -18.51 1.33 13.74
CA LEU A 35 -18.46 1.69 15.15
C LEU A 35 -19.05 0.52 15.95
N ASP A 36 -18.34 0.05 16.98
CA ASP A 36 -18.86 -1.01 17.85
C ASP A 36 -19.63 -0.46 19.06
N THR A 37 -20.19 -1.37 19.87
CA THR A 37 -20.95 -1.03 21.08
C THR A 37 -20.13 -0.39 22.18
N SER A 38 -18.79 -0.43 22.07
CA SER A 38 -17.83 0.17 23.01
C SER A 38 -17.31 1.52 22.52
N ASN A 39 -17.97 2.13 21.52
CA ASN A 39 -17.55 3.37 20.88
C ASN A 39 -16.14 3.32 20.30
N GLN A 40 -15.70 2.15 19.82
CA GLN A 40 -14.46 2.01 19.06
C GLN A 40 -14.75 1.97 17.57
N TRP A 41 -14.06 2.82 16.83
CA TRP A 41 -14.00 2.74 15.38
C TRP A 41 -13.10 1.58 14.98
N HIS A 42 -13.60 0.71 14.11
CA HIS A 42 -12.84 -0.35 13.45
C HIS A 42 -12.84 -0.03 11.96
N ILE A 43 -11.66 0.24 11.41
CA ILE A 43 -11.46 0.36 9.96
C ILE A 43 -10.68 -0.85 9.50
N PHE A 44 -11.06 -1.45 8.38
CA PHE A 44 -10.40 -2.64 7.87
C PHE A 44 -10.41 -2.68 6.34
N VAL A 45 -9.38 -3.30 5.79
CA VAL A 45 -9.26 -3.54 4.36
C VAL A 45 -9.79 -4.93 4.05
N LEU A 46 -10.69 -4.99 3.09
CA LEU A 46 -11.24 -6.22 2.54
C LEU A 46 -10.62 -6.44 1.17
N LYS A 47 -10.04 -7.62 0.97
CA LYS A 47 -9.57 -8.11 -0.33
C LYS A 47 -10.63 -9.06 -0.88
N THR A 48 -11.11 -8.81 -2.09
CA THR A 48 -11.95 -9.76 -2.83
C THR A 48 -11.14 -10.34 -3.97
N ASP A 49 -10.94 -11.65 -3.95
CA ASP A 49 -10.15 -12.37 -4.96
C ASP A 49 -10.86 -13.68 -5.31
N LYS A 50 -11.13 -13.90 -6.61
CA LYS A 50 -11.88 -15.07 -7.12
C LYS A 50 -13.20 -15.32 -6.37
N GLY A 51 -13.93 -14.23 -6.09
CA GLY A 51 -15.22 -14.28 -5.36
C GLY A 51 -15.12 -14.50 -3.86
N LYS A 52 -13.91 -14.61 -3.29
CA LYS A 52 -13.69 -14.74 -1.85
C LYS A 52 -13.29 -13.40 -1.25
N ARG A 53 -14.07 -12.90 -0.30
CA ARG A 53 -13.79 -11.67 0.44
C ARG A 53 -13.13 -11.98 1.79
N THR A 54 -11.96 -11.42 2.04
CA THR A 54 -11.18 -11.63 3.26
C THR A 54 -10.75 -10.31 3.88
N LYS A 55 -10.78 -10.23 5.22
CA LYS A 55 -10.20 -9.11 5.96
C LYS A 55 -8.69 -9.31 6.04
N ILE A 56 -7.93 -8.37 5.48
CA ILE A 56 -6.46 -8.48 5.40
C ILE A 56 -5.72 -7.51 6.33
N LEU A 57 -6.39 -6.43 6.75
CA LEU A 57 -5.80 -5.42 7.62
C LEU A 57 -6.89 -4.77 8.48
N SER A 58 -6.52 -4.31 9.68
CA SER A 58 -7.43 -3.51 10.51
C SER A 58 -6.69 -2.49 11.36
N GLY A 59 -7.38 -1.40 11.69
CA GLY A 59 -7.02 -0.41 12.68
C GLY A 59 -8.22 -0.10 13.57
N THR A 60 -7.98 0.06 14.87
CA THR A 60 -9.03 0.30 15.86
C THR A 60 -8.63 1.46 16.77
N ALA A 61 -9.53 2.42 16.97
CA ALA A 61 -9.32 3.54 17.90
C ALA A 61 -10.65 4.17 18.33
N THR A 62 -10.59 5.04 19.35
CA THR A 62 -11.73 5.86 19.80
C THR A 62 -12.17 6.90 18.76
N HIS A 63 -11.27 7.36 17.90
CA HIS A 63 -11.54 8.34 16.84
C HIS A 63 -11.33 7.72 15.46
N LEU A 64 -12.20 8.04 14.51
CA LEU A 64 -12.13 7.53 13.13
C LEU A 64 -10.80 7.89 12.47
N SER A 65 -10.33 9.13 12.61
CA SER A 65 -9.04 9.58 12.06
C SER A 65 -7.89 8.74 12.61
N ARG A 66 -7.85 8.52 13.93
CA ARG A 66 -6.80 7.70 14.54
C ARG A 66 -6.85 6.24 14.10
N ALA A 67 -8.05 5.67 13.94
CA ALA A 67 -8.20 4.31 13.41
C ALA A 67 -7.65 4.20 11.97
N MET A 68 -7.82 5.25 11.17
CA MET A 68 -7.29 5.34 9.81
C MET A 68 -5.76 5.49 9.78
N GLU A 69 -5.19 6.32 10.67
CA GLU A 69 -3.75 6.42 10.85
C GLU A 69 -3.13 5.08 11.26
N ILE A 70 -3.75 4.36 12.21
CA ILE A 70 -3.30 3.02 12.62
C ILE A 70 -3.38 2.04 11.45
N LEU A 71 -4.43 2.12 10.63
CA LEU A 71 -4.54 1.29 9.43
C LEU A 71 -3.39 1.57 8.45
N HIS A 72 -3.07 2.85 8.25
CA HIS A 72 -1.93 3.27 7.43
C HIS A 72 -0.59 2.78 7.99
N GLU A 73 -0.32 2.99 9.29
CA GLU A 73 0.88 2.49 9.98
C GLU A 73 1.03 0.97 9.80
N ASN A 74 -0.06 0.22 9.97
CA ASN A 74 -0.07 -1.23 9.78
C ASN A 74 0.20 -1.63 8.31
N SER A 75 -0.37 -0.91 7.35
CA SER A 75 -0.14 -1.18 5.91
C SER A 75 1.32 -0.93 5.52
N ALA A 76 1.92 0.16 6.01
CA ALA A 76 3.31 0.50 5.72
C ALA A 76 4.27 -0.53 6.32
N ARG A 77 4.00 -1.00 7.54
CA ARG A 77 4.78 -2.08 8.17
C ARG A 77 4.74 -3.38 7.37
N LEU A 78 3.61 -3.71 6.74
CA LEU A 78 3.52 -4.91 5.89
C LEU A 78 4.31 -4.76 4.59
N VAL A 79 4.33 -3.56 3.99
CA VAL A 79 5.20 -3.29 2.83
C VAL A 79 6.67 -3.42 3.21
N ASP A 80 7.07 -2.84 4.34
CA ASP A 80 8.45 -2.94 4.85
C ASP A 80 8.89 -4.39 5.08
N GLN A 81 8.00 -5.21 5.68
CA GLN A 81 8.23 -6.65 5.83
C GLN A 81 8.29 -7.38 4.50
N HIS A 82 7.42 -7.05 3.55
CA HIS A 82 7.42 -7.65 2.23
C HIS A 82 8.72 -7.37 1.49
N VAL A 83 9.16 -6.11 1.47
CA VAL A 83 10.43 -5.66 0.89
C VAL A 83 11.62 -6.32 1.58
N THR A 84 11.60 -6.42 2.91
CA THR A 84 12.69 -7.06 3.66
C THR A 84 12.83 -8.54 3.26
N CYS A 85 11.72 -9.24 3.02
CA CYS A 85 11.72 -10.66 2.66
C CYS A 85 12.00 -10.93 1.17
N HIS A 86 11.57 -10.04 0.26
CA HIS A 86 11.61 -10.28 -1.20
C HIS A 86 12.60 -9.36 -1.92
N GLY A 87 13.16 -8.37 -1.22
CA GLY A 87 13.89 -7.26 -1.83
C GLY A 87 12.95 -6.26 -2.50
N TYR A 88 13.56 -5.28 -3.17
CA TYR A 88 12.86 -4.52 -4.19
C TYR A 88 13.12 -5.20 -5.53
N ASP A 89 12.07 -5.60 -6.24
CA ASP A 89 12.16 -5.83 -7.68
C ASP A 89 12.43 -4.47 -8.33
N LEU A 90 13.71 -4.07 -8.36
CA LEU A 90 14.16 -2.98 -9.20
C LEU A 90 13.87 -3.45 -10.63
N ALA A 91 12.84 -2.86 -11.25
CA ALA A 91 12.56 -3.07 -12.65
C ALA A 91 13.89 -3.03 -13.42
N PRO A 92 14.21 -4.02 -14.27
CA PRO A 92 15.51 -4.11 -14.91
C PRO A 92 15.79 -2.77 -15.57
N THR A 93 16.78 -2.06 -15.04
CA THR A 93 17.21 -0.79 -15.59
C THR A 93 17.66 -1.12 -16.99
N THR A 94 16.89 -0.73 -17.99
CA THR A 94 17.24 -0.88 -19.39
C THR A 94 18.44 0.04 -19.64
N THR A 95 19.62 -0.43 -19.23
CA THR A 95 20.88 0.05 -19.77
C THR A 95 20.87 -0.40 -21.22
N VAL A 96 20.28 0.45 -22.07
CA VAL A 96 20.51 0.41 -23.51
C VAL A 96 22.02 0.58 -23.66
N LYS A 97 22.72 -0.54 -23.77
CA LYS A 97 24.14 -0.60 -24.07
C LYS A 97 24.26 -0.06 -25.50
N SER A 98 24.43 1.25 -25.62
CA SER A 98 24.66 1.90 -26.91
C SER A 98 25.93 1.27 -27.49
N ARG A 99 25.74 0.38 -28.47
CA ARG A 99 26.83 -0.27 -29.19
C ARG A 99 27.41 0.77 -30.15
N ALA A 100 28.26 1.65 -29.63
CA ALA A 100 29.12 2.49 -30.46
C ALA A 100 30.21 1.60 -31.07
N GLY A 101 29.88 0.95 -32.19
CA GLY A 101 30.88 0.36 -33.08
C GLY A 101 31.58 1.48 -33.83
N LEU A 102 32.69 2.01 -33.28
CA LEU A 102 33.60 2.83 -34.08
C LEU A 102 34.36 1.91 -35.04
N ARG A 103 33.99 2.05 -36.32
CA ARG A 103 34.70 1.58 -37.50
C ARG A 103 35.89 2.53 -37.70
N GLY A 104 37.11 2.01 -37.64
CA GLY A 104 38.33 2.75 -37.98
C GLY A 104 39.36 1.76 -38.47
N GLY A 105 39.37 1.53 -39.78
CA GLY A 105 40.45 0.86 -40.47
C GLY A 105 41.39 1.91 -41.04
N GLU A 106 42.67 1.70 -40.80
CA GLU A 106 43.78 2.09 -41.67
C GLU A 106 44.64 0.84 -41.86
#